data_AF-A0A097EQT7-F1
#
_entry.id   AF-A0A097EQT7-F1
#
_cell.length_a   1.000
_cell.length_b   1.000
_cell.length_c   1.000
_cell.angle_alpha   90.00
_cell.angle_beta   90.00
_cell.angle_gamma   90.00
#
_symmetry.space_group_name_H-M   'P 1'
#
loop_
_entity.id
_entity.type
_entity.pdbx_description
1 polymer ?
#
loop_
_entity_poly.entity_id
_entity_poly.type
_entity_poly.pdbx_seq_one_letter_code
_entity_poly.pdbx_strand_id
1 'polypeptide(L)'
;MKKIVLVISIVLLFTGYSYSTTKKVFLVGGNLDGTYSQIFDDMASAIDMKLDRQDNCGDWNTTKCPKVAVITSAADNSEIAKDKVYPYYKKLFEDNGFITKHVIANVDNYTTTTDTNTKQGAENARIIKDADIIFFNGGNQTLHSRTWLNDDGSYNTLMKEVAPKYNSGALMVGTSAGMAVLGDITFGGISDSAKDSFGILFFHHNQGLAQKSVKDGAVGGTGFADQRINPNPKLVKLQHEQNGGLMSGLSLLPFEVITDTHFGDRGRLGRLISAMSDSKKHIGLGIDQDNTALLVTIESNDTFNLSAYGKNGSYIVSTYDSNFDNGKGSIFAKNIRLDYLSNGDVAKVSGKNITVIPANNKKAILTESNNQSTSNDILSPYAIFDVISSLSKSSKQSATGKTNIPAEYPTNTPIFEFLFTKDNTKSYCIMSDNKCLTEPSDYTIENLYLDIESKQLN
;
A
#
# COMPACT_ATOMS: atom_id res chain seq x y z
N MET A 1 1.04 -78.25 17.37
CA MET A 1 0.32 -77.01 17.68
C MET A 1 1.27 -75.82 17.53
N LYS A 2 1.25 -75.15 16.38
CA LYS A 2 2.00 -73.90 16.16
C LYS A 2 1.07 -72.74 16.49
N LYS A 3 1.43 -71.93 17.49
CA LYS A 3 0.70 -70.70 17.87
C LYS A 3 1.00 -69.61 16.83
N ILE A 4 -0.06 -69.11 16.20
CA ILE A 4 -0.04 -67.89 15.39
C ILE A 4 -0.10 -66.71 16.35
N VAL A 5 0.89 -65.83 16.29
CA VAL A 5 0.89 -64.54 16.98
C VAL A 5 0.39 -63.49 16.00
N LEU A 6 -0.77 -62.92 16.29
CA LEU A 6 -1.38 -61.82 15.54
C LEU A 6 -0.74 -60.50 16.00
N VAL A 7 0.01 -59.85 15.13
CA VAL A 7 0.56 -58.50 15.38
C VAL A 7 -0.50 -57.49 14.91
N ILE A 8 -1.11 -56.77 15.85
CA ILE A 8 -2.02 -55.65 15.57
C ILE A 8 -1.16 -54.40 15.38
N SER A 9 -1.00 -53.96 14.13
CA SER A 9 -0.39 -52.67 13.82
C SER A 9 -1.43 -51.57 14.04
N ILE A 10 -1.23 -50.76 15.08
CA ILE A 10 -2.00 -49.52 15.31
C ILE A 10 -1.50 -48.48 14.31
N VAL A 11 -2.29 -48.22 13.26
CA VAL A 11 -2.09 -47.08 12.37
C VAL A 11 -2.66 -45.85 13.08
N LEU A 12 -1.79 -45.04 13.67
CA LEU A 12 -2.12 -43.68 14.11
C LEU A 12 -2.32 -42.81 12.87
N LEU A 13 -3.58 -42.67 12.45
CA LEU A 13 -4.01 -41.63 11.50
C LEU A 13 -3.85 -40.27 12.19
N PHE A 14 -2.69 -39.63 12.01
CA PHE A 14 -2.57 -38.19 12.19
C PHE A 14 -3.40 -37.51 11.11
N THR A 15 -4.65 -37.18 11.43
CA THR A 15 -5.37 -36.13 10.70
C THR A 15 -4.63 -34.83 11.00
N GLY A 16 -3.66 -34.49 10.15
CA GLY A 16 -3.09 -33.16 10.11
C GLY A 16 -4.21 -32.19 9.74
N TYR A 17 -4.84 -31.58 10.74
CA TYR A 17 -5.48 -30.29 10.56
C TYR A 17 -4.35 -29.34 10.18
N SER A 18 -4.11 -29.18 8.88
CA SER A 18 -3.34 -28.07 8.37
C SER A 18 -4.18 -26.84 8.63
N TYR A 19 -4.00 -26.21 9.80
CA TYR A 19 -4.42 -24.84 10.01
C TYR A 19 -3.62 -23.99 9.01
N SER A 20 -4.16 -23.85 7.81
CA SER A 20 -3.72 -22.80 6.90
C SER A 20 -4.23 -21.50 7.50
N THR A 21 -3.49 -20.96 8.46
CA THR A 21 -3.77 -19.64 9.04
C THR A 21 -3.67 -18.61 7.92
N THR A 22 -4.79 -17.95 7.64
CA THR A 22 -4.88 -16.94 6.60
C THR A 22 -3.91 -15.80 6.90
N LYS A 23 -3.09 -15.43 5.91
CA LYS A 23 -2.11 -14.36 6.06
C LYS A 23 -2.81 -13.01 6.00
N LYS A 24 -2.42 -12.07 6.87
CA LYS A 24 -3.07 -10.77 6.99
C LYS A 24 -2.06 -9.63 6.92
N VAL A 25 -2.34 -8.64 6.06
CA VAL A 25 -1.55 -7.41 5.93
C VAL A 25 -2.45 -6.20 6.08
N PHE A 26 -2.16 -5.32 7.02
CA PHE A 26 -2.90 -4.08 7.26
C PHE A 26 -2.14 -2.89 6.68
N LEU A 27 -2.65 -2.34 5.58
CA LEU A 27 -2.02 -1.29 4.81
C LEU A 27 -2.56 0.07 5.27
N VAL A 28 -1.73 0.91 5.90
CA VAL A 28 -2.12 2.26 6.32
C VAL A 28 -1.51 3.29 5.39
N GLY A 29 -2.34 4.09 4.72
CA GLY A 29 -1.87 4.98 3.65
C GLY A 29 -1.01 6.16 4.11
N GLY A 30 -1.01 6.50 5.40
CA GLY A 30 -0.16 7.55 5.97
C GLY A 30 -0.82 8.27 7.13
N ASN A 31 -0.06 9.12 7.83
CA ASN A 31 -0.52 9.91 8.99
C ASN A 31 -1.30 9.05 10.01
N LEU A 32 -0.73 7.91 10.43
CA LEU A 32 -1.29 7.10 11.51
C LEU A 32 -1.07 7.83 12.83
N ASP A 33 -2.14 8.22 13.51
CA ASP A 33 -2.10 9.00 14.75
C ASP A 33 -3.26 8.64 15.71
N GLY A 34 -3.33 9.34 16.85
CA GLY A 34 -4.34 9.09 17.89
C GLY A 34 -5.72 9.71 17.61
N THR A 35 -5.93 10.39 16.48
CA THR A 35 -7.17 11.11 16.19
C THR A 35 -8.31 10.19 15.73
N TYR A 36 -8.01 8.91 15.48
CA TYR A 36 -8.99 7.89 15.09
C TYR A 36 -8.68 6.57 15.78
N SER A 37 -9.05 6.44 17.05
CA SER A 37 -8.72 5.26 17.85
C SER A 37 -9.28 3.95 17.29
N GLN A 38 -10.35 4.01 16.49
CA GLN A 38 -11.00 2.83 15.90
C GLN A 38 -10.04 2.00 15.04
N ILE A 39 -9.08 2.63 14.35
CA ILE A 39 -8.13 1.88 13.51
C ILE A 39 -7.29 0.88 14.32
N PHE A 40 -7.04 1.18 15.60
CA PHE A 40 -6.35 0.29 16.52
C PHE A 40 -7.24 -0.88 16.93
N ASP A 41 -8.53 -0.63 17.17
CA ASP A 41 -9.51 -1.70 17.42
C ASP A 41 -9.66 -2.61 16.18
N ASP A 42 -9.56 -2.05 14.98
CA ASP A 42 -9.58 -2.80 13.72
C ASP A 42 -8.33 -3.69 13.58
N MET A 43 -7.13 -3.18 13.93
CA MET A 43 -5.90 -3.98 13.97
C MET A 43 -5.98 -5.12 14.99
N ALA A 44 -6.50 -4.86 16.19
CA ALA A 44 -6.67 -5.90 17.21
C ALA A 44 -7.70 -6.95 16.79
N SER A 45 -8.81 -6.52 16.18
CA SER A 45 -9.82 -7.41 15.64
C SER A 45 -9.26 -8.31 14.53
N ALA A 46 -8.34 -7.79 13.72
CA ALA A 46 -7.68 -8.56 12.67
C ALA A 46 -6.80 -9.71 13.23
N ILE A 47 -6.39 -9.67 14.49
CA ILE A 47 -5.70 -10.78 15.19
C ILE A 47 -6.58 -11.47 16.23
N ASP A 48 -7.91 -11.31 16.11
CA ASP A 48 -8.91 -11.94 16.99
C ASP A 48 -8.73 -11.55 18.48
N MET A 49 -8.22 -10.34 18.72
CA MET A 49 -8.07 -9.74 20.05
C MET A 49 -8.97 -8.52 20.22
N LYS A 50 -9.24 -8.16 21.48
CA LYS A 50 -9.96 -6.94 21.84
C LYS A 50 -9.07 -6.09 22.73
N LEU A 51 -9.04 -4.79 22.45
CA LEU A 51 -8.26 -3.84 23.25
C LEU A 51 -9.01 -3.46 24.52
N ASP A 52 -8.28 -3.42 25.62
CA ASP A 52 -8.69 -2.76 26.84
C ASP A 52 -7.71 -1.62 27.13
N ARG A 53 -8.18 -0.38 26.96
CA ARG A 53 -7.37 0.83 27.17
C ARG A 53 -7.22 1.20 28.65
N GLN A 54 -7.90 0.49 29.55
CA GLN A 54 -7.76 0.65 31.00
C GLN A 54 -6.74 -0.34 31.59
N ASP A 55 -6.43 -1.42 30.88
CA ASP A 55 -5.47 -2.41 31.32
C ASP A 55 -4.04 -1.86 31.29
N ASN A 56 -3.29 -2.09 32.37
CA ASN A 56 -1.86 -1.88 32.37
C ASN A 56 -1.15 -3.09 31.75
N CYS A 57 -0.62 -2.91 30.55
CA CYS A 57 0.03 -4.00 29.82
C CYS A 57 1.31 -4.54 30.47
N GLY A 58 1.90 -3.86 31.46
CA GLY A 58 3.02 -4.38 32.25
C GLY A 58 4.24 -4.78 31.40
N ASP A 59 4.75 -5.99 31.61
CA ASP A 59 5.98 -6.48 30.96
C ASP A 59 5.70 -7.33 29.71
N TRP A 60 6.51 -7.13 28.66
CA TRP A 60 6.43 -7.86 27.38
C TRP A 60 6.34 -9.38 27.52
N ASN A 61 7.00 -9.97 28.51
CA ASN A 61 7.09 -11.42 28.66
C ASN A 61 5.86 -12.03 29.36
N THR A 62 5.11 -11.24 30.15
CA THR A 62 4.02 -11.72 31.02
C THR A 62 2.66 -11.13 30.67
N THR A 63 2.64 -10.10 29.82
CA THR A 63 1.43 -9.39 29.40
C THR A 63 0.42 -10.28 28.66
N LYS A 64 -0.84 -9.85 28.73
CA LYS A 64 -1.95 -10.35 27.89
C LYS A 64 -2.36 -9.36 26.81
N CYS A 65 -1.83 -8.14 26.82
CA CYS A 65 -2.08 -7.17 25.76
C CYS A 65 -1.46 -7.66 24.45
N PRO A 66 -2.03 -7.29 23.30
CA PRO A 66 -1.42 -7.61 22.02
C PRO A 66 -0.03 -6.97 21.90
N LYS A 67 0.92 -7.76 21.40
CA LYS A 67 2.33 -7.40 21.31
C LYS A 67 2.67 -6.85 19.93
N VAL A 68 3.26 -5.66 19.89
CA VAL A 68 3.70 -5.01 18.64
C VAL A 68 5.22 -4.92 18.58
N ALA A 69 5.83 -5.61 17.62
CA ALA A 69 7.21 -5.39 17.21
C ALA A 69 7.25 -4.14 16.32
N VAL A 70 7.80 -3.04 16.84
CA VAL A 70 7.90 -1.76 16.12
C VAL A 70 9.24 -1.71 15.39
N ILE A 71 9.18 -1.75 14.06
CA ILE A 71 10.33 -1.62 13.15
C ILE A 71 10.41 -0.17 12.67
N THR A 72 11.57 0.45 12.89
CA THR A 72 11.81 1.87 12.59
C THR A 72 12.84 2.08 11.46
N SER A 73 13.05 1.09 10.60
CA SER A 73 14.11 1.09 9.58
C SER A 73 13.96 2.14 8.49
N ALA A 74 12.78 2.75 8.33
CA ALA A 74 12.58 3.88 7.42
C ALA A 74 13.04 5.23 7.98
N ALA A 75 13.47 5.28 9.25
CA ALA A 75 14.11 6.46 9.81
C ALA A 75 15.53 6.63 9.23
N ASP A 76 15.97 7.88 9.09
CA ASP A 76 17.25 8.22 8.45
C ASP A 76 18.48 7.52 9.07
N ASN A 77 18.44 7.25 10.37
CA ASN A 77 19.47 6.52 11.11
C ASN A 77 18.95 5.95 12.44
N SER A 78 19.78 5.15 13.09
CA SER A 78 19.46 4.47 14.35
C SER A 78 19.23 5.40 15.54
N GLU A 79 19.88 6.56 15.59
CA GLU A 79 19.70 7.57 16.64
C GLU A 79 18.30 8.20 16.57
N ILE A 80 17.90 8.69 15.39
CA ILE A 80 16.56 9.24 15.14
C ILE A 80 15.48 8.19 15.37
N ALA A 81 15.73 6.95 14.93
CA ALA A 81 14.84 5.82 15.20
C ALA A 81 14.57 5.63 16.69
N LYS A 82 15.64 5.59 17.50
CA LYS A 82 15.56 5.36 18.96
C LYS A 82 14.96 6.54 19.71
N ASP A 83 15.36 7.76 19.37
CA ASP A 83 15.08 8.93 20.21
C ASP A 83 13.80 9.68 19.80
N LYS A 84 13.29 9.44 18.58
CA LYS A 84 12.09 10.12 18.07
C LYS A 84 11.02 9.15 17.55
N VAL A 85 11.38 8.28 16.61
CA VAL A 85 10.39 7.47 15.88
C VAL A 85 9.78 6.39 16.76
N TYR A 86 10.61 5.59 17.45
CA TYR A 86 10.11 4.56 18.36
C TYR A 86 9.29 5.15 19.52
N PRO A 87 9.73 6.21 20.24
CA PRO A 87 8.92 6.83 21.28
C PRO A 87 7.54 7.29 20.81
N TYR A 88 7.44 7.84 19.59
CA TYR A 88 6.16 8.22 19.00
C TYR A 88 5.23 7.01 18.83
N TYR A 89 5.68 5.95 18.15
CA TYR A 89 4.85 4.77 17.92
C TYR A 89 4.60 3.96 19.18
N LYS A 90 5.58 3.89 20.09
CA LYS A 90 5.43 3.32 21.44
C LYS A 90 4.25 3.96 22.15
N LYS A 91 4.25 5.29 22.24
CA LYS A 91 3.16 6.03 22.87
C LYS A 91 1.84 5.77 22.15
N LEU A 92 1.84 5.86 20.82
CA LEU A 92 0.62 5.71 20.03
C LEU A 92 -0.06 4.35 20.22
N PHE A 93 0.71 3.26 20.19
CA PHE A 93 0.19 1.91 20.42
C PHE A 93 -0.16 1.67 21.89
N GLU A 94 0.69 2.08 22.85
CA GLU A 94 0.45 1.83 24.27
C GLU A 94 -0.75 2.64 24.81
N ASP A 95 -0.96 3.88 24.35
CA ASP A 95 -2.18 4.66 24.65
C ASP A 95 -3.46 3.96 24.15
N ASN A 96 -3.33 3.04 23.18
CA ASN A 96 -4.43 2.28 22.60
C ASN A 96 -4.50 0.83 23.10
N GLY A 97 -3.81 0.47 24.19
CA GLY A 97 -3.97 -0.84 24.83
C GLY A 97 -3.10 -1.96 24.24
N PHE A 98 -2.01 -1.61 23.54
CA PHE A 98 -0.98 -2.54 23.12
C PHE A 98 0.23 -2.48 24.06
N ILE A 99 1.12 -3.47 23.96
CA ILE A 99 2.50 -3.34 24.43
C ILE A 99 3.46 -3.36 23.25
N THR A 100 4.55 -2.59 23.33
CA THR A 100 5.51 -2.49 22.23
C THR A 100 6.92 -2.90 22.62
N LYS A 101 7.67 -3.39 21.64
CA LYS A 101 9.13 -3.49 21.70
C LYS A 101 9.76 -2.99 20.41
N HIS A 102 10.89 -2.31 20.54
CA HIS A 102 11.65 -1.78 19.42
C HIS A 102 12.49 -2.89 18.77
N VAL A 103 12.31 -3.11 17.47
CA VAL A 103 13.25 -3.86 16.65
C VAL A 103 14.30 -2.88 16.14
N ILE A 104 15.50 -2.93 16.73
CA ILE A 104 16.59 -2.00 16.41
C ILE A 104 17.28 -2.48 15.15
N ALA A 105 16.86 -2.00 13.99
CA ALA A 105 17.53 -2.24 12.72
C ALA A 105 17.33 -1.02 11.81
N ASN A 106 18.43 -0.42 11.36
CA ASN A 106 18.44 0.79 10.55
C ASN A 106 19.60 0.74 9.55
N VAL A 107 19.52 1.57 8.52
CA VAL A 107 20.47 1.59 7.39
C VAL A 107 21.94 1.76 7.80
N ASP A 108 22.22 2.37 8.95
CA ASP A 108 23.55 2.64 9.50
C ASP A 108 24.08 1.52 10.41
N ASN A 109 23.25 0.56 10.82
CA ASN A 109 23.65 -0.53 11.73
C ASN A 109 23.19 -1.94 11.30
N TYR A 110 22.48 -2.06 10.18
CA TYR A 110 21.81 -3.30 9.75
C TYR A 110 22.75 -4.50 9.66
N THR A 111 24.00 -4.31 9.21
CA THR A 111 24.96 -5.40 9.05
C THR A 111 25.21 -6.20 10.33
N THR A 112 25.06 -5.56 11.49
CA THR A 112 25.15 -6.22 12.80
C THR A 112 23.77 -6.57 13.34
N THR A 113 22.81 -5.65 13.24
CA THR A 113 21.52 -5.76 13.93
C THR A 113 20.52 -6.68 13.25
N THR A 114 20.74 -7.05 11.98
CA THR A 114 19.94 -8.05 11.26
C THR A 114 20.63 -9.40 11.10
N ASP A 115 21.89 -9.54 11.54
CA ASP A 115 22.56 -10.83 11.70
C ASP A 115 22.13 -11.49 13.02
N THR A 116 21.38 -12.59 12.91
CA THR A 116 20.82 -13.33 14.06
C THR A 116 21.89 -14.00 14.92
N ASN A 117 23.14 -14.06 14.48
CA ASN A 117 24.27 -14.55 15.28
C ASN A 117 24.84 -13.49 16.23
N THR A 118 24.51 -12.21 16.01
CA THR A 118 24.93 -11.15 16.92
C THR A 118 23.97 -11.07 18.11
N LYS A 119 24.44 -10.50 19.23
CA LYS A 119 23.61 -10.30 20.42
C LYS A 119 22.34 -9.49 20.11
N GLN A 120 22.47 -8.41 19.33
CA GLN A 120 21.34 -7.53 19.01
C GLN A 120 20.40 -8.18 17.98
N GLY A 121 20.93 -8.83 16.95
CA GLY A 121 20.09 -9.52 15.97
C GLY A 121 19.31 -10.70 16.59
N ALA A 122 19.91 -11.42 17.54
CA ALA A 122 19.22 -12.44 18.31
C ALA A 122 18.10 -11.88 19.23
N GLU A 123 18.28 -10.70 19.81
CA GLU A 123 17.20 -10.00 20.54
C GLU A 123 16.08 -9.58 19.59
N ASN A 124 16.42 -8.94 18.47
CA ASN A 124 15.45 -8.54 17.45
C ASN A 124 14.63 -9.74 16.95
N ALA A 125 15.27 -10.87 16.69
CA ALA A 125 14.60 -12.09 16.28
C ALA A 125 13.63 -12.62 17.35
N ARG A 126 13.98 -12.53 18.64
CA ARG A 126 13.07 -12.88 19.75
C ARG A 126 11.86 -11.96 19.80
N ILE A 127 12.06 -10.65 19.64
CA ILE A 127 10.96 -9.68 19.58
C ILE A 127 9.99 -10.02 18.44
N ILE A 128 10.51 -10.31 17.24
CA ILE A 128 9.72 -10.70 16.07
C ILE A 128 8.92 -11.99 16.34
N LYS A 129 9.57 -13.02 16.87
CA LYS A 129 8.93 -14.32 17.13
C LYS A 129 7.78 -14.23 18.14
N ASP A 130 7.91 -13.34 19.12
CA ASP A 130 6.94 -13.17 20.21
C ASP A 130 5.78 -12.22 19.87
N ALA A 131 5.85 -11.43 18.80
CA ALA A 131 4.90 -10.34 18.53
C ALA A 131 3.64 -10.77 17.78
N ASP A 132 2.46 -10.28 18.16
CA ASP A 132 1.21 -10.53 17.43
C ASP A 132 1.09 -9.66 16.17
N ILE A 133 1.72 -8.48 16.22
CA ILE A 133 1.78 -7.49 15.15
C ILE A 133 3.23 -7.13 14.86
N ILE A 134 3.61 -7.13 13.58
CA ILE A 134 4.89 -6.59 13.12
C ILE A 134 4.61 -5.30 12.34
N PHE A 135 5.02 -4.18 12.90
CA PHE A 135 4.70 -2.84 12.40
C PHE A 135 5.92 -2.16 11.77
N PHE A 136 5.79 -1.70 10.52
CA PHE A 136 6.78 -0.94 9.78
C PHE A 136 6.41 0.55 9.72
N ASN A 137 7.31 1.41 10.18
CA ASN A 137 7.10 2.85 10.24
C ASN A 137 7.10 3.56 8.87
N GLY A 138 6.56 4.79 8.85
CA GLY A 138 6.73 5.73 7.74
C GLY A 138 8.11 6.41 7.73
N GLY A 139 8.49 6.99 6.59
CA GLY A 139 9.83 7.56 6.35
C GLY A 139 10.26 7.32 4.91
N ASN A 140 11.43 6.70 4.70
CA ASN A 140 11.93 6.34 3.37
C ASN A 140 11.92 4.81 3.14
N GLN A 141 11.16 4.36 2.15
CA GLN A 141 10.96 2.95 1.80
C GLN A 141 12.21 2.27 1.21
N THR A 142 13.16 3.04 0.67
CA THR A 142 14.45 2.48 0.21
C THR A 142 15.32 2.03 1.39
N LEU A 143 15.18 2.69 2.56
CA LEU A 143 15.89 2.31 3.78
C LEU A 143 15.33 1.02 4.40
N HIS A 144 14.01 0.80 4.31
CA HIS A 144 13.40 -0.49 4.63
C HIS A 144 14.01 -1.59 3.76
N SER A 145 13.97 -1.42 2.44
CA SER A 145 14.51 -2.40 1.49
C SER A 145 15.98 -2.73 1.79
N ARG A 146 16.82 -1.71 1.97
CA ARG A 146 18.24 -1.87 2.32
C ARG A 146 18.49 -2.56 3.65
N THR A 147 17.69 -2.27 4.66
CA THR A 147 17.89 -2.81 6.00
C THR A 147 17.54 -4.30 6.06
N TRP A 148 16.51 -4.72 5.33
CA TRP A 148 15.91 -6.05 5.44
C TRP A 148 16.30 -7.04 4.34
N LEU A 149 16.83 -6.55 3.22
CA LEU A 149 17.24 -7.36 2.06
C LEU A 149 18.75 -7.31 1.84
N ASN A 150 19.29 -8.38 1.26
CA ASN A 150 20.65 -8.42 0.71
C ASN A 150 20.70 -7.68 -0.64
N ASP A 151 21.91 -7.47 -1.17
CA ASP A 151 22.13 -6.75 -2.44
C ASP A 151 21.39 -7.38 -3.64
N ASP A 152 21.18 -8.69 -3.60
CA ASP A 152 20.45 -9.46 -4.62
C ASP A 152 18.92 -9.47 -4.42
N GLY A 153 18.40 -8.76 -3.41
CA GLY A 153 16.98 -8.73 -3.07
C GLY A 153 16.51 -9.90 -2.20
N SER A 154 17.38 -10.87 -1.88
CA SER A 154 17.01 -11.96 -0.97
C SER A 154 16.92 -11.49 0.47
N TYR A 155 16.13 -12.18 1.29
CA TYR A 155 16.02 -11.87 2.72
C TYR A 155 17.35 -12.06 3.46
N ASN A 156 17.70 -11.10 4.31
CA ASN A 156 18.75 -11.29 5.31
C ASN A 156 18.27 -12.26 6.42
N THR A 157 19.15 -12.58 7.38
CA THR A 157 18.85 -13.56 8.43
C THR A 157 17.70 -13.15 9.34
N LEU A 158 17.54 -11.87 9.66
CA LEU A 158 16.43 -11.40 10.51
C LEU A 158 15.10 -11.38 9.75
N MET A 159 15.08 -10.96 8.48
CA MET A 159 13.86 -10.97 7.67
C MET A 159 13.31 -12.39 7.47
N LYS A 160 14.19 -13.41 7.44
CA LYS A 160 13.78 -14.82 7.41
C LYS A 160 12.97 -15.24 8.64
N GLU A 161 13.08 -14.54 9.77
CA GLU A 161 12.31 -14.80 10.99
C GLU A 161 10.89 -14.20 10.95
N VAL A 162 10.63 -13.27 10.03
CA VAL A 162 9.29 -12.68 9.81
C VAL A 162 8.35 -13.69 9.16
N ALA A 163 8.84 -14.46 8.18
CA ALA A 163 8.00 -15.36 7.40
C ALA A 163 7.30 -16.46 8.24
N PRO A 164 7.97 -17.17 9.17
CA PRO A 164 7.29 -18.11 10.07
C PRO A 164 6.18 -17.46 10.87
N LYS A 165 6.43 -16.25 11.39
CA LYS A 165 5.46 -15.54 12.22
C LYS A 165 4.26 -15.05 11.41
N TYR A 166 4.50 -14.52 10.21
CA TYR A 166 3.48 -14.17 9.24
C TYR A 166 2.63 -15.38 8.82
N ASN A 167 3.28 -16.51 8.52
CA ASN A 167 2.59 -17.76 8.18
C ASN A 167 1.75 -18.29 9.34
N SER A 168 2.10 -18.00 10.59
CA SER A 168 1.33 -18.39 11.79
C SER A 168 0.15 -17.46 12.12
N GLY A 169 -0.11 -16.44 11.30
CA GLY A 169 -1.25 -15.54 11.46
C GLY A 169 -0.96 -14.21 12.14
N ALA A 170 0.31 -13.87 12.39
CA ALA A 170 0.65 -12.51 12.85
C ALA A 170 0.31 -11.46 11.80
N LEU A 171 -0.14 -10.29 12.26
CA LEU A 171 -0.52 -9.19 11.37
C LEU A 171 0.71 -8.39 10.95
N MET A 172 0.93 -8.28 9.65
CA MET A 172 1.92 -7.34 9.11
C MET A 172 1.25 -5.99 8.94
N VAL A 173 1.82 -4.92 9.49
CA VAL A 173 1.26 -3.57 9.41
C VAL A 173 2.31 -2.62 8.88
N GLY A 174 1.93 -1.74 7.96
CA GLY A 174 2.83 -0.70 7.46
C GLY A 174 2.10 0.63 7.31
N THR A 175 2.77 1.73 7.63
CA THR A 175 2.26 3.09 7.35
C THR A 175 3.19 3.85 6.43
N SER A 176 2.65 4.55 5.43
CA SER A 176 3.43 5.33 4.45
C SER A 176 4.55 4.44 3.84
N ALA A 177 5.83 4.82 3.92
CA ALA A 177 6.95 3.98 3.46
C ALA A 177 6.92 2.52 3.96
N GLY A 178 6.47 2.29 5.19
CA GLY A 178 6.31 0.94 5.75
C GLY A 178 5.22 0.13 5.07
N MET A 179 4.19 0.79 4.49
CA MET A 179 3.19 0.15 3.64
C MET A 179 3.74 -0.13 2.24
N ALA A 180 4.39 0.88 1.65
CA ALA A 180 4.88 0.84 0.27
C ALA A 180 5.90 -0.29 0.01
N VAL A 181 6.62 -0.73 1.05
CA VAL A 181 7.64 -1.78 0.95
C VAL A 181 7.11 -3.21 1.14
N LEU A 182 5.82 -3.41 1.49
CA LEU A 182 5.30 -4.75 1.82
C LEU A 182 5.09 -5.65 0.59
N GLY A 183 5.00 -5.06 -0.61
CA GLY A 183 4.98 -5.78 -1.89
C GLY A 183 6.31 -6.46 -2.21
N ASP A 184 6.36 -7.25 -3.28
CA ASP A 184 7.63 -7.80 -3.80
C ASP A 184 8.51 -6.73 -4.44
N ILE A 185 7.89 -5.60 -4.79
CA ILE A 185 8.53 -4.38 -5.26
C ILE A 185 8.03 -3.19 -4.46
N THR A 186 8.86 -2.15 -4.42
CA THR A 186 8.51 -0.80 -3.97
C THR A 186 8.95 0.20 -5.02
N PHE A 187 8.23 1.31 -5.15
CA PHE A 187 8.58 2.39 -6.08
C PHE A 187 8.40 3.77 -5.43
N GLY A 188 8.88 4.80 -6.10
CA GLY A 188 8.69 6.19 -5.66
C GLY A 188 9.65 7.15 -6.36
N GLY A 189 9.52 8.45 -6.04
CA GLY A 189 10.49 9.48 -6.41
C GLY A 189 11.47 9.78 -5.27
N ILE A 190 12.40 10.73 -5.47
CA ILE A 190 13.35 11.14 -4.42
C ILE A 190 12.61 11.78 -3.24
N SER A 191 11.63 12.63 -3.54
CA SER A 191 10.89 13.43 -2.56
C SER A 191 9.60 12.78 -2.08
N ASP A 192 9.15 11.76 -2.82
CA ASP A 192 7.82 11.16 -2.74
C ASP A 192 6.71 12.23 -2.65
N SER A 193 6.79 13.27 -3.48
CA SER A 193 5.86 14.40 -3.48
C SER A 193 4.82 14.30 -4.60
N ALA A 194 3.84 15.21 -4.64
CA ALA A 194 2.90 15.31 -5.77
C ALA A 194 3.60 15.60 -7.11
N LYS A 195 4.80 16.23 -7.08
CA LYS A 195 5.60 16.47 -8.29
C LYS A 195 6.07 15.18 -8.94
N ASP A 196 6.36 14.16 -8.13
CA ASP A 196 6.78 12.86 -8.62
C ASP A 196 5.62 12.17 -9.36
N SER A 197 4.36 12.48 -9.03
CA SER A 197 3.19 11.95 -9.76
C SER A 197 3.20 12.39 -11.23
N PHE A 198 3.44 13.68 -11.49
CA PHE A 198 3.54 14.19 -12.87
C PHE A 198 4.81 13.68 -13.55
N GLY A 199 5.96 13.69 -12.85
CA GLY A 199 7.24 13.25 -13.41
C GLY A 199 7.24 11.79 -13.84
N ILE A 200 6.78 10.88 -12.99
CA ILE A 200 6.67 9.45 -13.31
C ILE A 200 5.77 9.25 -14.54
N LEU A 201 4.62 9.95 -14.60
CA LEU A 201 3.73 9.88 -15.76
C LEU A 201 4.39 10.41 -17.04
N PHE A 202 5.12 11.52 -16.93
CA PHE A 202 5.82 12.16 -18.06
C PHE A 202 6.95 11.29 -18.62
N PHE A 203 7.79 10.73 -17.75
CA PHE A 203 8.96 9.95 -18.15
C PHE A 203 8.63 8.49 -18.51
N HIS A 204 7.47 7.96 -18.08
CA HIS A 204 7.04 6.61 -18.39
C HIS A 204 7.13 6.29 -19.89
N HIS A 205 6.59 7.18 -20.74
CA HIS A 205 6.52 6.98 -22.20
C HIS A 205 7.88 6.68 -22.87
N ASN A 206 8.96 7.29 -22.37
CA ASN A 206 10.27 7.20 -23.01
C ASN A 206 11.25 6.29 -22.26
N GLN A 207 11.05 6.10 -20.96
CA GLN A 207 12.08 5.53 -20.09
C GLN A 207 11.58 4.53 -19.06
N GLY A 208 10.32 4.65 -18.62
CA GLY A 208 9.82 3.97 -17.43
C GLY A 208 10.59 4.34 -16.15
N LEU A 209 10.16 3.77 -15.03
CA LEU A 209 10.87 3.85 -13.75
C LEU A 209 12.30 3.29 -13.86
N ALA A 210 13.26 3.98 -13.22
CA ALA A 210 14.62 3.49 -13.14
C ALA A 210 14.69 2.19 -12.32
N GLN A 211 15.36 1.16 -12.85
CA GLN A 211 15.59 -0.08 -12.11
C GLN A 211 16.68 0.15 -11.06
N LYS A 212 16.34 -0.01 -9.78
CA LYS A 212 17.23 0.21 -8.64
C LYS A 212 17.60 -1.10 -7.97
N SER A 213 18.86 -1.22 -7.57
CA SER A 213 19.32 -2.30 -6.72
C SER A 213 19.02 -1.97 -5.26
N VAL A 214 18.94 -2.99 -4.38
CA VAL A 214 18.79 -2.77 -2.93
C VAL A 214 19.92 -1.88 -2.37
N LYS A 215 21.13 -1.96 -2.94
CA LYS A 215 22.29 -1.13 -2.54
C LYS A 215 22.03 0.37 -2.72
N ASP A 216 21.15 0.75 -3.65
CA ASP A 216 20.84 2.17 -3.88
C ASP A 216 20.17 2.82 -2.67
N GLY A 217 19.53 2.04 -1.79
CA GLY A 217 18.99 2.52 -0.51
C GLY A 217 20.00 2.62 0.64
N ALA A 218 21.30 2.42 0.40
CA ALA A 218 22.35 2.57 1.42
C ALA A 218 22.54 4.03 1.86
N VAL A 219 23.25 4.23 2.98
CA VAL A 219 23.74 5.57 3.37
C VAL A 219 24.59 6.13 2.23
N GLY A 220 24.23 7.32 1.72
CA GLY A 220 24.87 7.93 0.56
C GLY A 220 24.54 7.28 -0.79
N GLY A 221 23.62 6.32 -0.81
CA GLY A 221 23.08 5.72 -2.01
C GLY A 221 22.16 6.67 -2.77
N THR A 222 21.74 6.25 -3.97
CA THR A 222 20.94 7.10 -4.86
C THR A 222 19.44 7.06 -4.58
N GLY A 223 18.97 6.19 -3.68
CA GLY A 223 17.55 5.99 -3.38
C GLY A 223 16.78 5.65 -4.66
N PHE A 224 15.76 6.45 -4.98
CA PHE A 224 15.01 6.37 -6.24
C PHE A 224 15.47 7.36 -7.32
N ALA A 225 16.55 8.10 -7.09
CA ALA A 225 17.06 9.04 -8.09
C ALA A 225 17.41 8.32 -9.40
N ASP A 226 16.91 8.84 -10.52
CA ASP A 226 17.26 8.32 -11.84
C ASP A 226 18.63 8.84 -12.28
N GLN A 227 19.58 7.92 -12.47
CA GLN A 227 20.97 8.24 -12.85
C GLN A 227 21.25 8.02 -14.35
N ARG A 228 20.24 7.65 -15.14
CA ARG A 228 20.41 7.40 -16.58
C ARG A 228 20.66 8.70 -17.33
N ILE A 229 21.38 8.62 -18.44
CA ILE A 229 21.69 9.77 -19.28
C ILE A 229 20.42 10.22 -20.03
N ASN A 230 20.08 11.51 -19.94
CA ASN A 230 19.04 12.12 -20.77
C ASN A 230 19.66 12.88 -21.95
N PRO A 231 19.26 12.59 -23.21
CA PRO A 231 19.77 13.33 -24.37
C PRO A 231 19.29 14.79 -24.41
N ASN A 232 18.19 15.12 -23.73
CA ASN A 232 17.71 16.49 -23.59
C ASN A 232 18.29 17.13 -22.30
N PRO A 233 19.22 18.08 -22.40
CA PRO A 233 19.86 18.69 -21.23
C PRO A 233 18.87 19.42 -20.31
N LYS A 234 17.72 19.88 -20.83
CA LYS A 234 16.67 20.52 -20.02
C LYS A 234 15.91 19.54 -19.13
N LEU A 235 15.97 18.24 -19.44
CA LEU A 235 15.25 17.20 -18.70
C LEU A 235 16.13 16.42 -17.71
N VAL A 236 17.46 16.60 -17.74
CA VAL A 236 18.40 15.83 -16.88
C VAL A 236 18.04 15.96 -15.41
N LYS A 237 17.87 17.20 -14.92
CA LYS A 237 17.52 17.45 -13.52
C LYS A 237 16.12 16.91 -13.17
N LEU A 238 15.14 17.14 -14.04
CA LEU A 238 13.77 16.66 -13.85
C LEU A 238 13.69 15.14 -13.79
N GLN A 239 14.41 14.45 -14.68
CA GLN A 239 14.46 12.99 -14.70
C GLN A 239 15.06 12.47 -13.39
N HIS A 240 16.20 13.04 -12.99
CA HIS A 240 16.87 12.66 -11.75
C HIS A 240 15.94 12.76 -10.55
N GLU A 241 15.23 13.88 -10.42
CA GLU A 241 14.42 14.19 -9.25
C GLU A 241 13.02 13.56 -9.26
N GLN A 242 12.38 13.46 -10.45
CA GLN A 242 10.95 13.23 -10.56
C GLN A 242 10.55 11.99 -11.39
N ASN A 243 11.46 11.33 -12.12
CA ASN A 243 11.12 10.06 -12.78
C ASN A 243 11.01 8.90 -11.78
N GLY A 244 11.80 8.94 -10.72
CA GLY A 244 11.78 7.90 -9.70
C GLY A 244 12.34 6.55 -10.14
N GLY A 245 12.08 5.52 -9.33
CA GLY A 245 12.60 4.19 -9.55
C GLY A 245 11.81 3.09 -8.87
N LEU A 246 12.20 1.84 -9.19
CA LEU A 246 11.63 0.60 -8.67
C LEU A 246 12.74 -0.21 -8.00
N MET A 247 12.47 -0.75 -6.82
CA MET A 247 13.40 -1.54 -5.99
C MET A 247 12.67 -2.77 -5.44
N SER A 248 13.41 -3.82 -5.06
CA SER A 248 12.83 -4.98 -4.36
C SER A 248 12.18 -4.57 -3.03
N GLY A 249 10.99 -5.11 -2.77
CA GLY A 249 10.27 -5.00 -1.52
C GLY A 249 10.30 -6.30 -0.70
N LEU A 250 9.50 -6.36 0.36
CA LEU A 250 9.51 -7.42 1.35
C LEU A 250 8.73 -8.68 0.95
N SER A 251 8.02 -8.69 -0.19
CA SER A 251 7.27 -9.86 -0.71
C SER A 251 6.27 -10.47 0.29
N LEU A 252 5.55 -9.61 1.03
CA LEU A 252 4.53 -10.02 2.00
C LEU A 252 3.11 -9.94 1.44
N LEU A 253 2.90 -9.20 0.34
CA LEU A 253 1.64 -9.14 -0.39
C LEU A 253 1.58 -10.16 -1.54
N PRO A 254 0.37 -10.46 -2.07
CA PRO A 254 0.24 -11.26 -3.28
C PRO A 254 1.06 -10.67 -4.42
N PHE A 255 1.69 -11.53 -5.23
CA PHE A 255 2.63 -11.09 -6.26
C PHE A 255 2.02 -10.07 -7.25
N GLU A 256 0.74 -10.17 -7.59
CA GLU A 256 0.07 -9.25 -8.51
C GLU A 256 -0.21 -7.85 -7.94
N VAL A 257 0.02 -7.64 -6.64
CA VAL A 257 -0.33 -6.42 -5.93
C VAL A 257 0.85 -5.45 -5.86
N ILE A 258 0.61 -4.20 -6.27
CA ILE A 258 1.48 -3.05 -6.02
C ILE A 258 0.70 -1.98 -5.24
N THR A 259 1.35 -1.30 -4.31
CA THR A 259 0.68 -0.36 -3.39
C THR A 259 1.25 1.04 -3.49
N ASP A 260 0.40 2.04 -3.28
CA ASP A 260 0.81 3.45 -3.14
C ASP A 260 0.07 4.13 -1.97
N THR A 261 0.72 5.10 -1.35
CA THR A 261 0.38 5.76 -0.08
C THR A 261 -0.04 7.20 -0.30
N HIS A 262 -0.59 7.88 0.73
CA HIS A 262 -0.98 9.29 0.67
C HIS A 262 -1.75 9.65 -0.61
N PHE A 263 -2.60 8.73 -1.06
CA PHE A 263 -2.85 8.55 -2.48
C PHE A 263 -3.62 9.72 -3.13
N GLY A 264 -4.82 9.99 -2.63
CA GLY A 264 -5.66 11.11 -3.06
C GLY A 264 -5.05 12.46 -2.72
N ASP A 265 -4.49 12.60 -1.52
CA ASP A 265 -3.85 13.84 -1.05
C ASP A 265 -2.69 14.31 -1.96
N ARG A 266 -1.98 13.38 -2.60
CA ARG A 266 -0.84 13.68 -3.48
C ARG A 266 -1.10 13.37 -4.95
N GLY A 267 -2.34 13.11 -5.34
CA GLY A 267 -2.76 12.87 -6.72
C GLY A 267 -1.99 11.73 -7.41
N ARG A 268 -1.91 10.56 -6.77
CA ARG A 268 -0.95 9.49 -7.15
C ARG A 268 -1.48 8.41 -8.11
N LEU A 269 -2.70 8.54 -8.63
CA LEU A 269 -3.27 7.55 -9.56
C LEU A 269 -2.43 7.41 -10.84
N GLY A 270 -1.99 8.52 -11.43
CA GLY A 270 -1.17 8.49 -12.64
C GLY A 270 0.13 7.69 -12.45
N ARG A 271 0.87 7.95 -11.37
CA ARG A 271 2.13 7.24 -11.09
C ARG A 271 1.92 5.78 -10.70
N LEU A 272 0.85 5.44 -10.00
CA LEU A 272 0.54 4.04 -9.69
C LEU A 272 0.29 3.26 -10.98
N ILE A 273 -0.46 3.83 -11.93
CA ILE A 273 -0.72 3.21 -13.23
C ILE A 273 0.58 3.05 -14.04
N SER A 274 1.44 4.06 -14.08
CA SER A 274 2.79 3.95 -14.68
C SER A 274 3.63 2.85 -14.04
N ALA A 275 3.64 2.78 -12.71
CA ALA A 275 4.38 1.75 -11.99
C ALA A 275 3.82 0.35 -12.27
N MET A 276 2.50 0.19 -12.35
CA MET A 276 1.84 -1.07 -12.75
C MET A 276 2.28 -1.53 -14.14
N SER A 277 2.34 -0.61 -15.11
CA SER A 277 2.83 -0.90 -16.46
C SER A 277 4.31 -1.34 -16.45
N ASP A 278 5.19 -0.56 -15.80
CA ASP A 278 6.62 -0.84 -15.75
C ASP A 278 6.96 -2.15 -15.02
N SER A 279 6.18 -2.49 -14.00
CA SER A 279 6.36 -3.70 -13.19
C SER A 279 5.53 -4.90 -13.62
N LYS A 280 4.63 -4.72 -14.59
CA LYS A 280 3.67 -5.72 -15.07
C LYS A 280 2.79 -6.28 -13.95
N LYS A 281 2.36 -5.42 -13.03
CA LYS A 281 1.45 -5.75 -11.93
C LYS A 281 0.02 -5.44 -12.34
N HIS A 282 -0.90 -6.34 -12.01
CA HIS A 282 -2.29 -6.19 -12.45
C HIS A 282 -3.26 -5.61 -11.42
N ILE A 283 -2.88 -5.58 -10.15
CA ILE A 283 -3.69 -5.01 -9.06
C ILE A 283 -2.91 -3.90 -8.36
N GLY A 284 -3.38 -2.65 -8.51
CA GLY A 284 -2.86 -1.49 -7.81
C GLY A 284 -3.77 -1.13 -6.64
N LEU A 285 -3.19 -0.89 -5.46
CA LEU A 285 -3.93 -0.43 -4.28
C LEU A 285 -3.41 0.94 -3.86
N GLY A 286 -4.22 1.98 -4.03
CA GLY A 286 -3.92 3.34 -3.58
C GLY A 286 -4.66 3.64 -2.28
N ILE A 287 -3.97 3.95 -1.20
CA ILE A 287 -4.61 4.19 0.11
C ILE A 287 -4.37 5.65 0.54
N ASP A 288 -5.45 6.34 0.89
CA ASP A 288 -5.39 7.72 1.39
C ASP A 288 -4.73 7.83 2.77
N GLN A 289 -4.41 9.05 3.19
CA GLN A 289 -3.81 9.30 4.51
C GLN A 289 -4.87 9.46 5.62
N ASP A 290 -4.42 9.89 6.80
CA ASP A 290 -5.22 10.24 7.98
C ASP A 290 -6.00 9.06 8.56
N ASN A 291 -5.26 8.04 9.01
CA ASN A 291 -5.82 6.81 9.57
C ASN A 291 -6.77 6.08 8.61
N THR A 292 -6.43 6.05 7.32
CA THR A 292 -7.14 5.26 6.31
C THR A 292 -6.36 3.99 6.01
N ALA A 293 -7.06 2.87 5.93
CA ALA A 293 -6.41 1.58 5.80
C ALA A 293 -7.19 0.55 5.00
N LEU A 294 -6.45 -0.45 4.53
CA LEU A 294 -6.98 -1.60 3.83
C LEU A 294 -6.36 -2.88 4.42
N LEU A 295 -7.20 -3.77 4.95
CA LEU A 295 -6.78 -5.11 5.36
C LEU A 295 -6.81 -6.04 4.16
N VAL A 296 -5.68 -6.66 3.84
CA VAL A 296 -5.54 -7.73 2.86
C VAL A 296 -5.51 -9.06 3.61
N THR A 297 -6.54 -9.88 3.40
CA THR A 297 -6.65 -11.24 3.93
C THR A 297 -6.38 -12.23 2.80
N ILE A 298 -5.25 -12.93 2.86
CA ILE A 298 -4.66 -13.65 1.73
C ILE A 298 -4.84 -15.16 1.92
N GLU A 299 -5.60 -15.76 1.01
CA GLU A 299 -5.78 -17.21 0.92
C GLU A 299 -4.73 -17.82 -0.01
N SER A 300 -4.45 -17.15 -1.13
CA SER A 300 -3.38 -17.48 -2.06
C SER A 300 -2.92 -16.22 -2.84
N ASN A 301 -1.89 -16.34 -3.67
CA ASN A 301 -1.44 -15.21 -4.52
C ASN A 301 -2.53 -14.66 -5.45
N ASP A 302 -3.48 -15.50 -5.86
CA ASP A 302 -4.56 -15.09 -6.77
C ASP A 302 -5.91 -14.96 -6.05
N THR A 303 -5.98 -15.20 -4.74
CA THR A 303 -7.24 -15.16 -3.99
C THR A 303 -7.06 -14.49 -2.65
N PHE A 304 -7.66 -13.31 -2.51
CA PHE A 304 -7.57 -12.49 -1.31
C PHE A 304 -8.77 -11.56 -1.17
N ASN A 305 -9.06 -11.17 0.07
CA ASN A 305 -10.10 -10.21 0.40
C ASN A 305 -9.47 -8.90 0.85
N LEU A 306 -10.09 -7.79 0.48
CA LEU A 306 -9.75 -6.43 0.88
C LEU A 306 -10.87 -5.90 1.76
N SER A 307 -10.56 -5.34 2.92
CA SER A 307 -11.54 -4.71 3.81
C SER A 307 -11.08 -3.30 4.17
N ALA A 308 -11.92 -2.31 3.88
CA ALA A 308 -11.57 -0.90 4.02
C ALA A 308 -11.94 -0.35 5.40
N TYR A 309 -11.04 0.45 5.97
CA TYR A 309 -11.17 1.07 7.28
C TYR A 309 -10.74 2.54 7.24
N GLY A 310 -11.23 3.34 8.17
CA GLY A 310 -10.68 4.68 8.43
C GLY A 310 -11.50 5.86 7.91
N LYS A 311 -10.86 7.02 7.80
CA LYS A 311 -11.52 8.32 7.60
C LYS A 311 -11.72 8.71 6.13
N ASN A 312 -10.89 8.21 5.22
CA ASN A 312 -10.97 8.48 3.78
C ASN A 312 -11.24 7.16 3.01
N GLY A 313 -10.75 7.05 1.77
CA GLY A 313 -10.95 5.86 0.96
C GLY A 313 -9.68 5.22 0.43
N SER A 314 -9.89 4.09 -0.23
CA SER A 314 -8.89 3.30 -0.91
C SER A 314 -9.35 3.00 -2.33
N TYR A 315 -8.40 2.97 -3.25
CA TYR A 315 -8.63 2.75 -4.67
C TYR A 315 -8.10 1.37 -5.03
N ILE A 316 -8.91 0.60 -5.76
CA ILE A 316 -8.48 -0.61 -6.43
C ILE A 316 -8.36 -0.28 -7.91
N VAL A 317 -7.18 -0.46 -8.45
CA VAL A 317 -6.88 -0.26 -9.87
C VAL A 317 -6.61 -1.63 -10.48
N SER A 318 -7.31 -1.99 -11.55
CA SER A 318 -7.07 -3.24 -12.26
C SER A 318 -6.72 -3.00 -13.72
N THR A 319 -5.64 -3.66 -14.16
CA THR A 319 -5.12 -3.55 -15.52
C THR A 319 -5.24 -4.85 -16.33
N TYR A 320 -5.95 -5.87 -15.81
CA TYR A 320 -6.10 -7.17 -16.49
C TYR A 320 -6.71 -7.06 -17.90
N ASP A 321 -7.68 -6.16 -18.08
CA ASP A 321 -8.35 -5.93 -19.37
C ASP A 321 -7.88 -4.62 -20.03
N SER A 322 -6.81 -4.01 -19.50
CA SER A 322 -6.30 -2.73 -19.99
C SER A 322 -5.36 -2.89 -21.19
N ASN A 323 -5.17 -1.80 -21.92
CA ASN A 323 -4.19 -1.70 -22.99
C ASN A 323 -3.25 -0.52 -22.73
N PHE A 324 -1.95 -0.81 -22.62
CA PHE A 324 -0.90 0.18 -22.54
C PHE A 324 -0.22 0.30 -23.90
N ASP A 325 -0.23 1.51 -24.47
CA ASP A 325 0.55 1.78 -25.68
C ASP A 325 1.96 2.25 -25.28
N ASN A 326 2.93 1.39 -25.56
CA ASN A 326 4.36 1.68 -25.36
C ASN A 326 5.00 2.30 -26.63
N GLY A 327 4.22 2.58 -27.67
CA GLY A 327 4.64 3.21 -28.93
C GLY A 327 4.54 4.74 -28.90
N LYS A 328 5.08 5.40 -29.94
CA LYS A 328 5.14 6.88 -30.11
C LYS A 328 3.77 7.54 -30.37
N GLY A 329 2.74 7.20 -29.60
CA GLY A 329 1.36 7.67 -29.72
C GLY A 329 0.87 8.44 -28.49
N SER A 330 -0.21 9.20 -28.67
CA SER A 330 -0.82 10.11 -27.70
C SER A 330 -1.57 9.44 -26.55
N ILE A 331 -1.72 8.12 -26.51
CA ILE A 331 -2.57 7.45 -25.52
C ILE A 331 -1.68 6.57 -24.66
N PHE A 332 -1.70 6.75 -23.34
CA PHE A 332 -0.81 6.04 -22.42
C PHE A 332 -1.45 4.75 -21.91
N ALA A 333 -2.73 4.78 -21.53
CA ALA A 333 -3.42 3.61 -21.03
C ALA A 333 -4.92 3.68 -21.29
N LYS A 334 -5.54 2.54 -21.62
CA LYS A 334 -6.98 2.43 -21.84
C LYS A 334 -7.59 1.28 -21.06
N ASN A 335 -8.89 1.42 -20.78
CA ASN A 335 -9.72 0.39 -20.19
C ASN A 335 -9.18 -0.10 -18.84
N ILE A 336 -8.68 0.84 -18.02
CA ILE A 336 -8.28 0.56 -16.65
C ILE A 336 -9.53 0.56 -15.78
N ARG A 337 -9.77 -0.53 -15.06
CA ARG A 337 -10.85 -0.55 -14.07
C ARG A 337 -10.40 0.16 -12.79
N LEU A 338 -11.29 0.98 -12.23
CA LEU A 338 -11.12 1.73 -11.00
C LEU A 338 -12.33 1.48 -10.08
N ASP A 339 -12.06 0.98 -8.89
CA ASP A 339 -13.02 0.91 -7.80
C ASP A 339 -12.55 1.79 -6.63
N TYR A 340 -13.50 2.39 -5.92
CA TYR A 340 -13.29 3.18 -4.72
C TYR A 340 -14.03 2.55 -3.55
N LEU A 341 -13.30 2.19 -2.51
CA LEU A 341 -13.81 1.62 -1.28
C LEU A 341 -13.59 2.61 -0.14
N SER A 342 -14.52 2.66 0.80
CA SER A 342 -14.31 3.34 2.06
C SER A 342 -14.79 2.49 3.23
N ASN A 343 -14.67 3.02 4.45
CA ASN A 343 -14.90 2.32 5.70
C ASN A 343 -16.11 1.36 5.67
N GLY A 344 -15.84 0.09 5.97
CA GLY A 344 -16.83 -1.00 6.02
C GLY A 344 -17.05 -1.73 4.70
N ASP A 345 -16.50 -1.25 3.58
CA ASP A 345 -16.57 -1.95 2.29
C ASP A 345 -15.61 -3.14 2.25
N VAL A 346 -15.99 -4.13 1.44
CA VAL A 346 -15.17 -5.30 1.16
C VAL A 346 -15.02 -5.46 -0.35
N ALA A 347 -13.84 -5.88 -0.82
CA ALA A 347 -13.68 -6.44 -2.16
C ALA A 347 -13.11 -7.85 -2.08
N LYS A 348 -13.61 -8.73 -2.94
CA LYS A 348 -13.09 -10.09 -3.13
C LYS A 348 -12.35 -10.15 -4.45
N VAL A 349 -11.10 -10.62 -4.42
CA VAL A 349 -10.26 -10.78 -5.61
C VAL A 349 -10.00 -12.26 -5.83
N SER A 350 -10.26 -12.74 -7.05
CA SER A 350 -9.98 -14.10 -7.50
C SER A 350 -9.46 -14.05 -8.93
N GLY A 351 -8.14 -14.01 -9.10
CA GLY A 351 -7.48 -13.69 -10.36
C GLY A 351 -7.96 -12.34 -10.88
N LYS A 352 -8.47 -12.31 -12.11
CA LYS A 352 -9.03 -11.08 -12.71
C LYS A 352 -10.40 -10.67 -12.17
N ASN A 353 -11.08 -11.52 -11.42
CA ASN A 353 -12.42 -11.21 -10.92
C ASN A 353 -12.33 -10.40 -9.63
N ILE A 354 -12.83 -9.16 -9.68
CA ILE A 354 -12.96 -8.27 -8.51
C ILE A 354 -14.44 -8.01 -8.28
N THR A 355 -14.94 -8.35 -7.10
CA THR A 355 -16.33 -8.08 -6.67
C THR A 355 -16.31 -7.16 -5.46
N VAL A 356 -16.92 -5.97 -5.60
CA VAL A 356 -17.06 -5.01 -4.51
C VAL A 356 -18.38 -5.24 -3.78
N ILE A 357 -18.35 -5.15 -2.47
CA ILE A 357 -19.49 -5.33 -1.56
C ILE A 357 -19.54 -4.09 -0.66
N PRO A 358 -20.48 -3.16 -0.88
CA PRO A 358 -20.59 -1.96 -0.08
C PRO A 358 -21.04 -2.28 1.35
N ALA A 359 -20.63 -1.44 2.30
CA ALA A 359 -21.09 -1.52 3.67
C ALA A 359 -22.63 -1.44 3.79
N ASN A 360 -23.22 -2.18 4.73
CA ASN A 360 -24.69 -2.31 4.89
C ASN A 360 -25.43 -0.98 5.11
N ASN A 361 -24.74 0.01 5.69
CA ASN A 361 -25.27 1.35 5.95
C ASN A 361 -25.28 2.25 4.69
N LYS A 362 -24.55 1.89 3.63
CA LYS A 362 -24.55 2.62 2.37
C LYS A 362 -25.73 2.21 1.49
N LYS A 363 -26.28 3.16 0.74
CA LYS A 363 -27.43 2.97 -0.16
C LYS A 363 -27.04 3.34 -1.58
N ALA A 364 -27.64 2.64 -2.55
CA ALA A 364 -27.41 2.92 -3.96
C ALA A 364 -27.78 4.37 -4.30
N ILE A 365 -26.95 5.02 -5.09
CA ILE A 365 -27.21 6.37 -5.59
C ILE A 365 -28.20 6.24 -6.77
N LEU A 366 -29.44 6.70 -6.57
CA LEU A 366 -30.51 6.59 -7.56
C LEU A 366 -30.87 7.93 -8.23
N THR A 367 -30.51 9.05 -7.60
CA THR A 367 -30.87 10.39 -8.06
C THR A 367 -29.68 11.02 -8.77
N GLU A 368 -29.79 11.19 -10.08
CA GLU A 368 -28.73 11.74 -10.91
C GLU A 368 -28.98 13.22 -11.20
N SER A 369 -28.03 14.08 -10.84
CA SER A 369 -28.02 15.49 -11.28
C SER A 369 -27.44 15.60 -12.69
N ASN A 370 -27.77 16.65 -13.44
CA ASN A 370 -27.09 16.90 -14.72
C ASN A 370 -25.69 17.53 -14.55
N ASN A 371 -25.29 17.82 -13.31
CA ASN A 371 -24.03 18.47 -13.00
C ASN A 371 -22.92 17.43 -12.85
N GLN A 372 -21.75 17.76 -13.38
CA GLN A 372 -20.54 16.98 -13.29
C GLN A 372 -19.37 17.91 -13.04
N SER A 373 -18.45 17.46 -12.19
CA SER A 373 -17.17 18.12 -11.96
C SER A 373 -16.13 17.63 -12.97
N THR A 374 -15.40 18.57 -13.56
CA THR A 374 -14.15 18.33 -14.29
C THR A 374 -13.00 18.93 -13.50
N SER A 375 -11.77 18.47 -13.71
CA SER A 375 -10.58 19.08 -13.10
C SER A 375 -9.61 19.62 -14.15
N ASN A 376 -9.06 20.81 -13.89
CA ASN A 376 -7.92 21.37 -14.65
C ASN A 376 -6.56 21.01 -14.03
N ASP A 377 -6.58 20.38 -12.85
CA ASP A 377 -5.40 19.79 -12.22
C ASP A 377 -5.80 18.51 -11.48
N ILE A 378 -5.91 17.41 -12.22
CA ILE A 378 -6.38 16.12 -11.71
C ILE A 378 -5.40 15.47 -10.72
N LEU A 379 -4.15 15.94 -10.66
CA LEU A 379 -3.14 15.47 -9.70
C LEU A 379 -3.08 16.36 -8.44
N SER A 380 -3.94 17.36 -8.33
CA SER A 380 -4.10 18.13 -7.09
C SER A 380 -4.80 17.29 -6.00
N PRO A 381 -4.62 17.64 -4.71
CA PRO A 381 -5.18 16.87 -3.61
C PRO A 381 -6.67 16.59 -3.77
N TYR A 382 -7.05 15.32 -3.73
CA TYR A 382 -8.42 14.79 -3.80
C TYR A 382 -9.21 15.09 -5.09
N ALA A 383 -8.61 15.73 -6.10
CA ALA A 383 -9.31 16.06 -7.35
C ALA A 383 -9.88 14.83 -8.09
N ILE A 384 -9.22 13.68 -7.98
CA ILE A 384 -9.73 12.41 -8.53
C ILE A 384 -11.03 12.02 -7.84
N PHE A 385 -11.05 12.03 -6.50
CA PHE A 385 -12.25 11.71 -5.74
C PHE A 385 -13.40 12.67 -6.09
N ASP A 386 -13.11 13.98 -6.19
CA ASP A 386 -14.11 14.99 -6.55
C ASP A 386 -14.73 14.72 -7.92
N VAL A 387 -13.92 14.34 -8.90
CA VAL A 387 -14.40 14.01 -10.25
C VAL A 387 -15.23 12.72 -10.24
N ILE A 388 -14.74 11.63 -9.65
CA ILE A 388 -15.45 10.33 -9.68
C ILE A 388 -16.71 10.32 -8.80
N SER A 389 -16.69 11.00 -7.66
CA SER A 389 -17.86 11.12 -6.78
C SER A 389 -18.91 12.04 -7.40
N SER A 390 -18.51 13.12 -8.08
CA SER A 390 -19.43 13.96 -8.85
C SER A 390 -20.04 13.20 -10.03
N LEU A 391 -19.22 12.44 -10.78
CA LEU A 391 -19.68 11.58 -11.87
C LEU A 391 -20.71 10.54 -11.39
N SER A 392 -20.46 9.88 -10.25
CA SER A 392 -21.36 8.86 -9.70
C SER A 392 -22.75 9.40 -9.35
N LYS A 393 -22.84 10.68 -8.99
CA LYS A 393 -24.09 11.40 -8.73
C LYS A 393 -24.71 12.07 -9.96
N SER A 394 -24.10 11.91 -11.13
CA SER A 394 -24.52 12.61 -12.36
C SER A 394 -25.17 11.68 -13.38
N SER A 395 -26.00 12.22 -14.28
CA SER A 395 -26.56 11.47 -15.42
C SER A 395 -25.60 11.32 -16.60
N LYS A 396 -24.38 11.86 -16.45
CA LYS A 396 -23.35 11.82 -17.49
C LYS A 396 -22.69 10.45 -17.53
N GLN A 397 -22.30 10.04 -18.74
CA GLN A 397 -21.58 8.79 -18.95
C GLN A 397 -20.10 8.89 -18.58
N SER A 398 -19.49 10.07 -18.72
CA SER A 398 -18.04 10.21 -18.57
C SER A 398 -17.64 11.60 -18.06
N ALA A 399 -16.55 11.69 -17.30
CA ALA A 399 -15.93 12.92 -16.78
C ALA A 399 -14.48 13.03 -17.23
N THR A 400 -13.97 14.26 -17.34
CA THR A 400 -12.55 14.49 -17.64
C THR A 400 -11.84 15.26 -16.54
N GLY A 401 -10.59 14.86 -16.28
CA GLY A 401 -9.62 15.62 -15.51
C GLY A 401 -8.34 15.81 -16.33
N LYS A 402 -7.70 16.96 -16.22
CA LYS A 402 -6.43 17.26 -16.93
C LYS A 402 -5.34 17.57 -15.92
N THR A 403 -4.11 17.20 -16.21
CA THR A 403 -2.96 17.62 -15.41
C THR A 403 -2.64 19.09 -15.66
N ASN A 404 -2.23 19.81 -14.62
CA ASN A 404 -1.49 21.04 -14.78
C ASN A 404 0.00 20.73 -15.01
N ILE A 405 0.67 21.47 -15.91
CA ILE A 405 2.11 21.27 -16.18
C ILE A 405 2.90 22.05 -15.13
N PRO A 406 3.78 21.39 -14.35
CA PRO A 406 4.65 22.11 -13.42
C PRO A 406 5.58 23.08 -14.17
N ALA A 407 5.80 24.27 -13.61
CA ALA A 407 6.51 25.37 -14.27
C ALA A 407 7.96 25.03 -14.67
N GLU A 408 8.56 24.03 -14.02
CA GLU A 408 9.90 23.54 -14.33
C GLU A 408 10.00 22.74 -15.65
N TYR A 409 8.88 22.30 -16.23
CA TYR A 409 8.85 21.54 -17.48
C TYR A 409 8.91 22.46 -18.73
N PRO A 410 9.46 21.98 -19.86
CA PRO A 410 9.46 22.73 -21.12
C PRO A 410 8.06 23.15 -21.59
N THR A 411 7.97 24.27 -22.32
CA THR A 411 6.68 24.84 -22.78
C THR A 411 5.88 23.93 -23.73
N ASN A 412 6.53 22.98 -24.40
CA ASN A 412 5.91 21.99 -25.28
C ASN A 412 5.62 20.65 -24.57
N THR A 413 5.64 20.64 -23.24
CA THR A 413 5.28 19.45 -22.45
C THR A 413 3.79 19.15 -22.66
N PRO A 414 3.41 17.91 -22.95
CA PRO A 414 2.01 17.55 -23.06
C PRO A 414 1.32 17.60 -21.70
N ILE A 415 0.00 17.83 -21.72
CA ILE A 415 -0.86 17.51 -20.59
C ILE A 415 -1.30 16.06 -20.67
N PHE A 416 -1.69 15.47 -19.55
CA PHE A 416 -2.38 14.19 -19.52
C PHE A 416 -3.85 14.42 -19.18
N GLU A 417 -4.74 13.86 -19.99
CA GLU A 417 -6.17 13.84 -19.76
C GLU A 417 -6.57 12.47 -19.23
N PHE A 418 -7.33 12.47 -18.13
CA PHE A 418 -7.93 11.32 -17.47
C PHE A 418 -9.41 11.32 -17.82
N LEU A 419 -9.85 10.36 -18.62
CA LEU A 419 -11.25 10.18 -18.99
C LEU A 419 -11.85 9.05 -18.13
N PHE A 420 -12.69 9.42 -17.18
CA PHE A 420 -13.45 8.48 -16.37
C PHE A 420 -14.77 8.16 -17.05
N THR A 421 -15.11 6.88 -17.19
CA THR A 421 -16.31 6.42 -17.91
C THR A 421 -17.08 5.43 -17.06
N LYS A 422 -18.40 5.61 -16.98
CA LYS A 422 -19.29 4.61 -16.40
C LYS A 422 -19.43 3.43 -17.36
N ASP A 423 -19.29 2.21 -16.87
CA ASP A 423 -19.66 1.00 -17.61
C ASP A 423 -20.16 -0.05 -16.62
N ASN A 424 -21.49 -0.26 -16.59
CA ASN A 424 -22.17 -1.02 -15.55
C ASN A 424 -21.78 -0.59 -14.11
N THR A 425 -21.34 0.67 -13.98
CA THR A 425 -20.88 1.26 -12.72
C THR A 425 -22.02 1.31 -11.72
N LYS A 426 -21.75 0.88 -10.50
CA LYS A 426 -22.66 1.04 -9.37
C LYS A 426 -21.99 1.92 -8.34
N SER A 427 -22.80 2.70 -7.65
CA SER A 427 -22.29 3.61 -6.63
C SER A 427 -23.23 3.66 -5.46
N TYR A 428 -22.63 3.77 -4.28
CA TYR A 428 -23.31 3.76 -3.00
C TYR A 428 -22.78 4.90 -2.16
N CYS A 429 -23.62 5.45 -1.30
CA CYS A 429 -23.22 6.46 -0.33
C CYS A 429 -23.98 6.32 0.99
N ILE A 430 -23.44 6.86 2.07
CA ILE A 430 -24.22 7.13 3.28
C ILE A 430 -25.20 8.27 2.98
N MET A 431 -26.47 8.07 3.31
CA MET A 431 -27.56 9.00 2.99
C MET A 431 -27.99 9.78 4.23
N SER A 432 -28.21 11.08 4.07
CA SER A 432 -28.90 11.96 5.02
C SER A 432 -29.90 12.82 4.24
N ASP A 433 -31.16 12.88 4.69
CA ASP A 433 -32.25 13.60 4.01
C ASP A 433 -32.36 13.31 2.50
N ASN A 434 -32.25 12.02 2.12
CA ASN A 434 -32.25 11.53 0.73
C ASN A 434 -31.13 12.08 -0.17
N LYS A 435 -30.04 12.59 0.43
CA LYS A 435 -28.84 13.03 -0.28
C LYS A 435 -27.63 12.29 0.25
N CYS A 436 -26.66 12.03 -0.63
CA CYS A 436 -25.37 11.54 -0.19
C CYS A 436 -24.70 12.57 0.72
N LEU A 437 -24.11 12.10 1.81
CA LEU A 437 -23.07 12.85 2.50
C LEU A 437 -21.88 13.08 1.56
N THR A 438 -21.02 14.03 1.89
CA THR A 438 -19.98 14.53 0.98
C THR A 438 -18.58 14.04 1.34
N GLU A 439 -18.40 13.35 2.46
CA GLU A 439 -17.08 12.97 2.91
C GLU A 439 -16.56 11.76 2.09
N PRO A 440 -15.24 11.68 1.83
CA PRO A 440 -14.65 10.53 1.14
C PRO A 440 -15.00 9.18 1.77
N SER A 441 -15.09 9.13 3.11
CA SER A 441 -15.48 7.92 3.85
C SER A 441 -16.91 7.45 3.59
N ASP A 442 -17.76 8.22 2.92
CA ASP A 442 -19.17 7.86 2.74
C ASP A 442 -19.44 7.03 1.49
N TYR A 443 -18.49 6.93 0.54
CA TYR A 443 -18.75 6.45 -0.81
C TYR A 443 -18.23 5.04 -1.08
N THR A 444 -18.91 4.33 -1.98
CA THR A 444 -18.39 3.17 -2.69
C THR A 444 -18.67 3.38 -4.18
N ILE A 445 -17.68 3.18 -5.04
CA ILE A 445 -17.85 3.26 -6.50
C ILE A 445 -17.21 2.00 -7.08
N GLU A 446 -17.97 1.20 -7.82
CA GLU A 446 -17.46 -0.02 -8.44
C GLU A 446 -17.64 -0.01 -9.96
N ASN A 447 -16.72 -0.66 -10.67
CA ASN A 447 -16.68 -0.76 -12.13
C ASN A 447 -16.70 0.62 -12.82
N LEU A 448 -15.89 1.57 -12.34
CA LEU A 448 -15.59 2.77 -13.13
C LEU A 448 -14.39 2.47 -14.03
N TYR A 449 -14.32 3.07 -15.21
CA TYR A 449 -13.21 2.88 -16.13
C TYR A 449 -12.45 4.17 -16.38
N LEU A 450 -11.15 4.04 -16.66
CA LEU A 450 -10.22 5.14 -16.89
C LEU A 450 -9.40 4.91 -18.14
N ASP A 451 -9.35 5.94 -18.98
CA ASP A 451 -8.36 6.11 -20.04
C ASP A 451 -7.46 7.30 -19.70
N ILE A 452 -6.16 7.19 -19.98
CA ILE A 452 -5.18 8.27 -19.84
C ILE A 452 -4.55 8.57 -21.20
N GLU A 453 -4.69 9.81 -21.65
CA GLU A 453 -4.17 10.29 -22.94
C GLU A 453 -3.27 11.52 -22.77
N SER A 454 -2.09 11.48 -23.38
CA SER A 454 -1.19 12.61 -23.55
C SER A 454 -1.66 13.50 -24.71
N LYS A 455 -1.97 14.78 -24.41
CA LYS A 455 -2.40 15.78 -25.39
C LYS A 455 -1.38 16.91 -25.48
N GLN A 456 -0.93 17.20 -26.70
CA GLN A 456 -0.17 18.41 -26.98
C GLN A 456 -1.11 19.61 -26.87
N LEU A 457 -0.69 20.65 -26.16
CA LEU A 457 -1.39 21.93 -26.19
C LEU A 457 -1.04 22.61 -27.52
N ASN A 458 -2.06 22.86 -28.35
CA ASN A 458 -1.90 23.57 -29.64
C ASN A 458 -1.49 25.03 -29.44
#